data_AF-A0A420HYB9-F1
#
_entry.id   AF-A0A420HYB9-F1
#
_cell.length_a   1.000
_cell.length_b   1.000
_cell.length_c   1.000
_cell.angle_alpha   90.00
_cell.angle_beta   90.00
_cell.angle_gamma   90.00
#
_symmetry.space_group_name_H-M   'P 1'
#
loop_
_entity.id
_entity.type
_entity.pdbx_description
1 polymer ?
#
loop_
_entity_poly.entity_id
_entity_poly.type
_entity_poly.pdbx_seq_one_letter_code
_entity_poly.pdbx_strand_id
1 'polypeptide(L)'
;MSYYDTNAILTDAHKVPCTFGLDIPNLGYLDANPGHTLKSGTHLELPLWLAEILAVSSTSSTKSLVTLDLPTCLAPRVINALKADPKSVDICALAPNFYGLGSRILELFEEEEICDVLIQAWRTRAIEINDHARHAAANQRYGVGFGDGGVEFLRGLDEAEKELFRVSHDSSRDLWNWMGERKKA
;
A
#
# COMPACT_ATOMS: atom_id res chain seq x y z
N MET A 1 -8.38 10.44 -2.15
CA MET A 1 -7.87 10.40 -0.76
C MET A 1 -8.41 11.59 0.03
N SER A 2 -8.64 11.42 1.33
CA SER A 2 -9.10 12.48 2.25
C SER A 2 -7.93 12.97 3.11
N TYR A 3 -7.81 14.28 3.31
CA TYR A 3 -6.75 14.90 4.13
C TYR A 3 -6.69 14.35 5.57
N TYR A 4 -7.83 13.93 6.12
CA TYR A 4 -7.94 13.45 7.51
C TYR A 4 -7.76 11.93 7.66
N ASP A 5 -7.51 11.23 6.56
CA ASP A 5 -7.25 9.79 6.61
C ASP A 5 -5.80 9.53 7.03
N THR A 6 -5.62 8.84 8.15
CA THR A 6 -4.29 8.48 8.67
C THR A 6 -3.53 7.55 7.73
N ASN A 7 -4.24 6.65 7.05
CA ASN A 7 -3.61 5.69 6.12
C ASN A 7 -3.09 6.42 4.88
N ALA A 8 -3.80 7.44 4.42
CA ALA A 8 -3.33 8.32 3.35
C ALA A 8 -2.04 9.06 3.75
N ILE A 9 -2.00 9.65 4.94
CA ILE A 9 -0.80 10.34 5.45
C ILE A 9 0.40 9.38 5.55
N LEU A 10 0.17 8.15 6.04
CA LEU A 10 1.21 7.13 6.14
C LEU A 10 1.68 6.63 4.77
N THR A 11 0.77 6.56 3.80
CA THR A 11 1.09 6.22 2.41
C THR A 11 2.00 7.29 1.78
N ASP A 12 1.65 8.55 1.95
CA ASP A 12 2.40 9.70 1.42
C ASP A 12 3.80 9.83 2.04
N ALA A 13 3.97 9.36 3.29
CA ALA A 13 5.28 9.33 3.96
C ALA A 13 6.22 8.23 3.44
N HIS A 14 5.74 7.31 2.60
CA HIS A 14 6.54 6.24 2.05
C HIS A 14 7.67 6.78 1.17
N LYS A 15 8.87 6.22 1.33
CA LYS A 15 10.04 6.62 0.54
C LYS A 15 9.98 6.02 -0.85
N VAL A 16 10.22 6.84 -1.87
CA VAL A 16 10.27 6.44 -3.27
C VAL A 16 11.63 6.82 -3.87
N PRO A 17 12.18 5.96 -4.75
CA PRO A 17 13.44 6.25 -5.43
C PRO A 17 13.26 7.42 -6.40
N CYS A 18 14.16 8.39 -6.30
CA CYS A 18 14.12 9.64 -7.04
C CYS A 18 15.51 9.98 -7.58
N THR A 19 15.55 10.52 -8.80
CA THR A 19 16.78 10.96 -9.45
C THR A 19 16.72 12.46 -9.73
N PHE A 20 17.67 13.22 -9.22
CA PHE A 20 17.73 14.67 -9.44
C PHE A 20 18.28 14.99 -10.83
N GLY A 21 17.60 15.86 -11.59
CA GLY A 21 18.01 16.25 -12.95
C GLY A 21 18.88 17.51 -13.04
N LEU A 22 19.13 18.17 -11.91
CA LEU A 22 19.74 19.50 -11.83
C LEU A 22 20.66 19.58 -10.61
N ASP A 23 21.69 20.44 -10.69
CA ASP A 23 22.53 20.78 -9.55
C ASP A 23 21.80 21.78 -8.64
N ILE A 24 21.54 21.42 -7.38
CA ILE A 24 20.80 22.28 -6.43
C ILE A 24 21.72 22.69 -5.27
N PRO A 25 22.07 23.98 -5.14
CA PRO A 25 22.94 24.46 -4.07
C PRO A 25 22.27 24.33 -2.70
N ASN A 26 23.08 24.11 -1.65
CA ASN A 26 22.66 23.99 -0.25
C ASN A 26 21.72 22.83 0.09
N LEU A 27 21.41 21.94 -0.87
CA LEU A 27 20.53 20.78 -0.66
C LEU A 27 21.30 19.47 -0.35
N GLY A 28 22.60 19.55 -0.11
CA GLY A 28 23.44 18.37 0.19
C GLY A 28 23.06 17.65 1.49
N TYR A 29 22.28 18.25 2.39
CA TYR A 29 21.79 17.57 3.59
C TYR A 29 20.86 16.38 3.27
N LEU A 30 20.23 16.35 2.09
CA LEU A 30 19.45 15.20 1.63
C LEU A 30 20.35 13.99 1.31
N ASP A 31 21.60 14.23 0.94
CA ASP A 31 22.63 13.22 0.65
C ASP A 31 23.63 13.08 1.83
N ALA A 32 23.18 13.40 3.05
CA ALA A 32 23.98 13.40 4.27
C ALA A 32 25.27 14.25 4.22
N ASN A 33 25.35 15.23 3.32
CA ASN A 33 26.49 16.13 3.14
C ASN A 33 26.07 17.61 3.27
N PRO A 34 25.83 18.11 4.49
CA PRO A 34 25.29 19.46 4.72
C PRO A 34 26.25 20.55 4.23
N GLY A 35 25.69 21.59 3.59
CA GLY A 35 26.46 22.72 3.06
C GLY A 35 27.03 22.50 1.65
N HIS A 36 26.90 21.30 1.09
CA HIS A 36 27.30 21.02 -0.29
C HIS A 36 26.13 21.15 -1.28
N THR A 37 26.47 21.39 -2.54
CA THR A 37 25.53 21.35 -3.67
C THR A 37 25.17 19.91 -3.99
N LEU A 38 23.88 19.62 -4.06
CA LEU A 38 23.38 18.35 -4.55
C LEU A 38 23.61 18.29 -6.06
N LYS A 39 24.29 17.26 -6.55
CA LYS A 39 24.63 17.14 -7.96
C LYS A 39 23.48 16.56 -8.77
N SER A 40 23.42 16.92 -10.04
CA SER A 40 22.60 16.26 -11.03
C SER A 40 23.01 14.79 -11.16
N GLY A 41 22.02 13.92 -11.28
CA GLY A 41 22.19 12.47 -11.33
C GLY A 41 22.31 11.81 -9.96
N THR A 42 22.22 12.54 -8.85
CA THR A 42 22.19 11.91 -7.53
C THR A 42 20.87 11.17 -7.33
N HIS A 43 20.96 9.90 -6.92
CA HIS A 43 19.84 9.06 -6.56
C HIS A 43 19.58 9.15 -5.06
N LEU A 44 18.36 9.51 -4.68
CA LEU A 44 17.94 9.64 -3.28
C LEU A 44 16.55 9.04 -3.08
N GLU A 45 16.28 8.63 -1.84
CA GLU A 45 14.94 8.21 -1.43
C GLU A 45 14.23 9.38 -0.75
N LEU A 46 13.15 9.85 -1.37
CA LEU A 46 12.34 10.96 -0.85
C LEU A 46 10.94 10.46 -0.48
N PRO A 47 10.29 11.04 0.56
CA PRO A 47 8.88 10.78 0.81
C PRO A 47 8.02 11.13 -0.41
N LEU A 48 7.00 10.32 -0.70
CA LEU A 48 6.14 10.46 -1.87
C LEU A 48 5.50 11.85 -1.98
N TRP A 49 4.99 12.41 -0.87
CA TRP A 49 4.40 13.76 -0.87
C TRP A 49 5.36 14.84 -1.36
N LEU A 50 6.67 14.69 -1.13
CA LEU A 50 7.67 15.64 -1.59
C LEU A 50 8.08 15.33 -3.03
N ALA A 51 8.30 14.05 -3.32
CA ALA A 51 8.72 13.59 -4.65
C ALA A 51 7.72 14.00 -5.75
N GLU A 52 6.42 13.84 -5.49
CA GLU A 52 5.35 14.24 -6.42
C GLU A 52 5.39 15.74 -6.72
N ILE A 53 5.50 16.59 -5.70
CA ILE A 53 5.56 18.05 -5.86
C ILE A 53 6.78 18.44 -6.69
N LEU A 54 7.94 17.82 -6.43
CA LEU A 54 9.19 18.12 -7.13
C LEU A 54 9.17 17.64 -8.59
N ALA A 55 8.49 16.54 -8.89
CA ALA A 55 8.40 16.02 -10.24
C ALA A 55 7.44 16.83 -11.13
N VAL A 56 6.34 17.31 -10.55
CA VAL A 56 5.39 18.20 -11.25
C VAL A 56 5.95 19.61 -11.38
N SER A 57 6.79 20.05 -10.44
CA SER A 57 7.40 21.38 -10.46
C SER A 57 8.41 21.51 -11.59
N SER A 58 7.99 22.13 -12.69
CA SER A 58 8.88 22.54 -13.78
C SER A 58 9.50 23.89 -13.49
N THR A 59 10.82 24.01 -13.64
CA THR A 59 11.48 25.32 -13.65
C THR A 59 11.26 25.99 -15.02
N SER A 60 11.64 27.26 -15.19
CA SER A 60 11.53 27.95 -16.49
C SER A 60 12.29 27.27 -17.65
N SER A 61 13.12 26.26 -17.35
CA SER A 61 13.76 25.37 -18.31
C SER A 61 12.93 24.08 -18.39
N THR A 62 12.73 23.52 -19.58
CA THR A 62 11.86 22.35 -19.89
C THR A 62 12.27 21.01 -19.23
N LYS A 63 13.03 21.05 -18.13
CA LYS A 63 13.51 19.88 -17.38
C LYS A 63 12.79 19.80 -16.04
N SER A 64 12.28 18.61 -15.73
CA SER A 64 11.80 18.28 -14.38
C SER A 64 12.95 18.38 -13.37
N LEU A 65 12.66 18.84 -12.16
CA LEU A 65 13.64 18.90 -11.07
C LEU A 65 14.08 17.50 -10.64
N VAL A 66 13.10 16.59 -10.56
CA VAL A 66 13.26 15.22 -10.10
C VAL A 66 12.49 14.29 -11.04
N THR A 67 13.09 13.14 -11.34
CA THR A 67 12.43 12.02 -12.00
C THR A 67 12.15 10.96 -10.93
N LEU A 68 10.91 10.48 -10.84
CA LEU A 68 10.58 9.33 -9.99
C LEU A 68 10.86 8.03 -10.74
N ASP A 69 11.32 7.04 -9.99
CA ASP A 69 11.42 5.67 -10.46
C ASP A 69 10.36 4.79 -9.76
N LEU A 70 9.96 3.69 -10.40
CA LEU A 70 9.05 2.72 -9.79
C LEU A 70 9.68 2.13 -8.52
N PRO A 71 8.96 2.09 -7.38
CA PRO A 71 9.48 1.54 -6.15
C PRO A 71 9.64 0.02 -6.26
N THR A 72 10.50 -0.52 -5.40
CA THR A 72 10.81 -1.95 -5.34
C THR A 72 9.58 -2.83 -5.04
N CYS A 73 8.57 -2.30 -4.33
CA CYS A 73 7.31 -2.99 -4.08
C CYS A 73 6.47 -3.22 -5.35
N LEU A 74 6.65 -2.39 -6.38
CA LEU A 74 6.00 -2.54 -7.70
C LEU A 74 6.98 -3.01 -8.77
N ALA A 75 8.14 -3.54 -8.37
CA ALA A 75 9.11 -4.08 -9.31
C ALA A 75 8.49 -5.23 -10.15
N PRO A 76 8.93 -5.44 -11.40
CA PRO A 76 8.39 -6.47 -12.28
C PRO A 76 8.36 -7.88 -11.66
N ARG A 77 9.31 -8.18 -10.77
CA ARG A 77 9.34 -9.44 -10.01
C ARG A 77 8.09 -9.63 -9.15
N VAL A 78 7.67 -8.58 -8.43
CA VAL A 78 6.46 -8.61 -7.58
C VAL A 78 5.22 -8.69 -8.46
N ILE A 79 5.16 -7.88 -9.52
CA ILE A 79 4.02 -7.89 -10.46
C ILE A 79 3.84 -9.28 -11.09
N ASN A 80 4.93 -9.95 -11.48
CA ASN A 80 4.87 -11.31 -12.00
C ASN A 80 4.44 -12.34 -10.96
N ALA A 81 4.84 -12.16 -9.70
CA ALA A 81 4.36 -13.02 -8.61
C ALA A 81 2.85 -12.84 -8.36
N LEU A 82 2.35 -11.59 -8.37
CA LEU A 82 0.93 -11.28 -8.26
C LEU A 82 0.12 -11.80 -9.46
N LYS A 83 0.69 -11.76 -10.68
CA LYS A 83 0.10 -12.36 -11.88
C LYS A 83 -0.02 -13.88 -11.77
N ALA A 84 0.95 -14.54 -11.13
CA ALA A 84 0.99 -16.00 -11.00
C ALA A 84 0.03 -16.51 -9.91
N ASP A 85 0.17 -15.98 -8.69
CA ASP A 85 -0.74 -16.28 -7.58
C ASP A 85 -0.71 -15.14 -6.54
N PRO A 86 -1.75 -14.28 -6.52
CA PRO A 86 -1.79 -13.14 -5.62
C PRO A 86 -1.92 -13.52 -4.13
N LYS A 87 -2.34 -14.75 -3.82
CA LYS A 87 -2.56 -15.20 -2.43
C LYS A 87 -1.25 -15.55 -1.73
N SER A 88 -0.29 -16.08 -2.51
CA SER A 88 1.02 -16.50 -2.02
C SER A 88 1.95 -15.34 -1.65
N VAL A 89 1.63 -14.12 -2.09
CA VAL A 89 2.48 -12.94 -1.89
C VAL A 89 2.15 -12.27 -0.56
N ASP A 90 3.18 -12.10 0.29
CA ASP A 90 3.10 -11.25 1.48
C ASP A 90 3.25 -9.78 1.06
N ILE A 91 2.10 -9.12 0.87
CA ILE A 91 2.07 -7.72 0.43
C ILE A 91 2.40 -6.75 1.58
N CYS A 92 2.13 -7.13 2.83
CA CYS A 92 2.47 -6.32 3.98
C CYS A 92 3.98 -6.19 4.17
N ALA A 93 4.73 -7.24 3.84
CA ALA A 93 6.20 -7.21 3.84
C ALA A 93 6.78 -6.29 2.75
N LEU A 94 6.04 -6.04 1.67
CA LEU A 94 6.46 -5.13 0.60
C LEU A 94 6.21 -3.68 0.97
N ALA A 95 4.99 -3.36 1.41
CA ALA A 95 4.60 -2.06 1.93
C ALA A 95 3.37 -2.22 2.83
N PRO A 96 3.32 -1.59 4.02
CA PRO A 96 2.15 -1.69 4.90
C PRO A 96 0.84 -1.13 4.31
N ASN A 97 0.95 -0.14 3.42
CA ASN A 97 -0.16 0.48 2.67
C ASN A 97 0.03 0.24 1.15
N PHE A 98 0.20 -1.02 0.74
CA PHE A 98 0.54 -1.43 -0.61
C PHE A 98 -0.46 -0.94 -1.67
N TYR A 99 -1.76 -1.16 -1.47
CA TYR A 99 -2.77 -0.75 -2.45
C TYR A 99 -2.94 0.77 -2.50
N GLY A 100 -2.86 1.45 -1.35
CA GLY A 100 -2.85 2.90 -1.28
C GLY A 100 -1.66 3.51 -2.03
N LEU A 101 -0.46 2.95 -1.81
CA LEU A 101 0.77 3.36 -2.49
C LEU A 101 0.68 3.08 -4.00
N GLY A 102 0.18 1.91 -4.39
CA GLY A 102 -0.03 1.53 -5.78
C GLY A 102 -0.95 2.50 -6.51
N SER A 103 -2.08 2.88 -5.91
CA SER A 103 -2.99 3.87 -6.47
C SER A 103 -2.32 5.21 -6.70
N ARG A 104 -1.56 5.71 -5.70
CA ARG A 104 -0.89 7.01 -5.82
C ARG A 104 0.21 6.98 -6.87
N ILE A 105 1.01 5.92 -6.92
CA ILE A 105 2.08 5.82 -7.91
C ILE A 105 1.52 5.66 -9.32
N LEU A 106 0.47 4.87 -9.52
CA LEU A 106 -0.18 4.73 -10.83
C LEU A 106 -0.92 6.01 -11.28
N GLU A 107 -1.20 6.96 -10.39
CA GLU A 107 -1.64 8.31 -10.79
C GLU A 107 -0.48 9.13 -11.40
N LEU A 108 0.77 8.86 -11.00
CA LEU A 108 1.97 9.53 -11.51
C LEU A 108 2.54 8.83 -12.75
N PHE A 109 2.38 7.50 -12.86
CA PHE A 109 2.90 6.67 -13.94
C PHE A 109 1.76 6.05 -14.75
N GLU A 110 1.75 6.22 -16.07
CA GLU A 110 0.74 5.65 -16.97
C GLU A 110 1.02 4.16 -17.29
N GLU A 111 0.94 3.28 -16.28
CA GLU A 111 1.21 1.83 -16.39
C GLU A 111 -0.10 1.00 -16.24
N GLU A 112 -0.90 0.94 -17.30
CA GLU A 112 -2.22 0.28 -17.29
C GLU A 112 -2.14 -1.22 -16.93
N GLU A 113 -1.09 -1.92 -17.39
CA GLU A 113 -0.92 -3.34 -17.07
C GLU A 113 -0.76 -3.60 -15.57
N ILE A 114 -0.07 -2.71 -14.84
CA ILE A 114 0.12 -2.86 -13.40
C ILE A 114 -1.21 -2.62 -12.69
N CYS A 115 -1.98 -1.63 -13.14
CA CYS A 115 -3.31 -1.33 -12.61
C CYS A 115 -4.23 -2.57 -12.69
N ASP A 116 -4.29 -3.21 -13.86
CA ASP A 116 -5.11 -4.41 -14.05
C ASP A 116 -4.70 -5.55 -13.12
N VAL A 117 -3.40 -5.79 -12.96
CA VAL A 117 -2.89 -6.84 -12.06
C VAL A 117 -3.29 -6.56 -10.62
N LEU A 118 -3.15 -5.32 -10.15
CA LEU A 118 -3.52 -4.95 -8.78
C LEU A 118 -5.02 -5.14 -8.54
N ILE A 119 -5.87 -4.76 -9.51
CA ILE A 119 -7.31 -4.96 -9.42
C ILE A 119 -7.67 -6.45 -9.36
N GLN A 120 -7.06 -7.29 -10.20
CA GLN A 120 -7.31 -8.74 -10.19
C GLN A 120 -6.80 -9.40 -8.90
N ALA A 121 -5.63 -8.98 -8.40
CA ALA A 121 -5.09 -9.43 -7.13
C ALA A 121 -6.03 -9.09 -5.97
N TRP A 122 -6.49 -7.84 -5.89
CA TRP A 122 -7.44 -7.38 -4.87
C TRP A 122 -8.73 -8.21 -4.89
N ARG A 123 -9.33 -8.42 -6.06
CA ARG A 123 -10.56 -9.23 -6.19
C ARG A 123 -10.37 -10.66 -5.70
N THR A 124 -9.27 -11.28 -6.08
CA THR A 124 -8.97 -12.68 -5.72
C THR A 124 -8.77 -12.82 -4.22
N ARG A 125 -8.02 -11.89 -3.61
CA ARG A 125 -7.73 -11.87 -2.18
C ARG A 125 -8.94 -11.46 -1.34
N ALA A 126 -9.79 -10.55 -1.82
CA ALA A 126 -11.01 -10.12 -1.12
C ALA A 126 -12.00 -11.27 -0.85
N ILE A 127 -12.10 -12.23 -1.76
CA ILE A 127 -12.92 -13.44 -1.56
C ILE A 127 -12.38 -14.26 -0.38
N GLU A 128 -11.08 -14.50 -0.37
CA GLU A 128 -10.39 -15.25 0.69
C GLU A 128 -10.46 -14.53 2.05
N ILE A 129 -10.24 -13.22 2.08
CA ILE A 129 -10.40 -12.38 3.27
C ILE A 129 -11.80 -12.53 3.86
N ASN A 130 -12.83 -12.49 3.02
CA ASN A 130 -14.21 -12.63 3.46
C ASN A 130 -14.50 -14.04 4.02
N ASP A 131 -13.96 -15.08 3.40
CA ASP A 131 -14.10 -16.45 3.92
C ASP A 131 -13.42 -16.59 5.29
N HIS A 132 -12.17 -16.11 5.41
CA HIS A 132 -11.47 -16.08 6.69
C HIS A 132 -12.22 -15.27 7.76
N ALA A 133 -12.78 -14.11 7.41
CA ALA A 133 -13.52 -13.27 8.34
C ALA A 133 -14.80 -13.94 8.86
N ARG A 134 -15.54 -14.64 7.98
CA ARG A 134 -16.74 -15.40 8.36
C ARG A 134 -16.40 -16.60 9.24
N HIS A 135 -15.34 -17.33 8.88
CA HIS A 135 -14.85 -18.44 9.69
C HIS A 135 -14.36 -17.97 11.06
N ALA A 136 -13.68 -16.82 11.13
CA ALA A 136 -13.26 -16.18 12.38
C ALA A 136 -14.46 -15.91 13.30
N ALA A 137 -15.47 -15.22 12.77
CA ALA A 137 -16.66 -14.83 13.52
C ALA A 137 -17.44 -16.07 14.02
N ALA A 138 -17.50 -17.13 13.21
CA ALA A 138 -18.11 -18.39 13.61
C ALA A 138 -17.32 -19.09 14.74
N ASN A 139 -15.99 -19.17 14.62
CA ASN A 139 -15.12 -19.81 15.63
C ASN A 139 -15.14 -19.08 16.97
N GLN A 140 -15.18 -17.74 16.94
CA GLN A 140 -15.29 -16.92 18.16
C GLN A 140 -16.51 -17.31 19.00
N ARG A 141 -17.64 -17.67 18.36
CA ARG A 141 -18.86 -18.13 19.05
C ARG A 141 -18.66 -19.44 19.80
N TYR A 142 -17.83 -20.34 19.28
CA TYR A 142 -17.54 -21.63 19.92
C TYR A 142 -16.38 -21.53 20.92
N GLY A 143 -15.88 -20.32 21.20
CA GLY A 143 -14.70 -20.10 22.04
C GLY A 143 -13.42 -20.66 21.43
N VAL A 144 -13.42 -20.94 20.12
CA VAL A 144 -12.26 -21.44 19.39
C VAL A 144 -11.50 -20.23 18.86
N GLY A 145 -10.23 -20.09 19.24
CA GLY A 145 -9.36 -19.05 18.73
C GLY A 145 -9.17 -19.14 17.21
N PHE A 146 -8.64 -18.08 16.61
CA PHE A 146 -8.51 -17.97 15.15
C PHE A 146 -7.49 -18.96 14.53
N GLY A 147 -6.79 -19.74 15.36
CA GLY A 147 -5.75 -20.69 14.95
C GLY A 147 -4.46 -19.98 14.50
N ASP A 148 -3.35 -20.72 14.50
CA ASP A 148 -2.04 -20.18 14.12
C ASP A 148 -2.00 -19.70 12.66
N GLY A 149 -2.56 -20.48 11.73
CA GLY A 149 -2.66 -20.11 10.32
C GLY A 149 -3.54 -18.89 10.03
N GLY A 150 -4.54 -18.61 10.89
CA GLY A 150 -5.32 -17.38 10.78
C GLY A 150 -4.52 -16.14 11.18
N VAL A 151 -3.64 -16.27 12.18
CA VAL A 151 -2.76 -15.16 12.62
C VAL A 151 -1.71 -14.87 11.55
N GLU A 152 -1.14 -15.90 10.93
CA GLU A 152 -0.21 -15.74 9.79
C GLU A 152 -0.87 -15.05 8.61
N PHE A 153 -2.10 -15.46 8.24
CA PHE A 153 -2.88 -14.80 7.21
C PHE A 153 -3.07 -13.29 7.48
N LEU A 154 -3.48 -12.92 8.70
CA LEU A 154 -3.68 -11.51 9.08
C LEU A 154 -2.41 -10.67 9.05
N ARG A 155 -1.25 -11.27 9.28
CA ARG A 155 0.04 -10.57 9.20
C ARG A 155 0.43 -10.21 7.78
N GLY A 156 0.04 -11.03 6.80
CA GLY A 156 0.33 -10.81 5.38
C GLY A 156 -0.62 -9.83 4.68
N LEU A 157 -1.64 -9.30 5.39
CA LEU A 157 -2.61 -8.36 4.83
C LEU A 157 -2.09 -6.93 4.86
N ASP A 158 -2.40 -6.19 3.80
CA ASP A 158 -2.28 -4.73 3.74
C ASP A 158 -3.27 -4.03 4.69
N GLU A 159 -3.06 -2.75 5.04
CA GLU A 159 -4.02 -2.02 5.88
C GLU A 159 -5.43 -1.93 5.27
N ALA A 160 -5.57 -1.76 3.96
CA ALA A 160 -6.90 -1.77 3.32
C ALA A 160 -7.57 -3.15 3.41
N GLU A 161 -6.78 -4.22 3.32
CA GLU A 161 -7.26 -5.60 3.47
C GLU A 161 -7.65 -5.91 4.92
N LYS A 162 -6.88 -5.40 5.90
CA LYS A 162 -7.22 -5.50 7.32
C LYS A 162 -8.52 -4.78 7.64
N GLU A 163 -8.76 -3.61 7.06
CA GLU A 163 -10.02 -2.90 7.21
C GLU A 163 -11.18 -3.73 6.65
N LEU A 164 -11.04 -4.26 5.43
CA LEU A 164 -12.03 -5.15 4.82
C LEU A 164 -12.31 -6.38 5.69
N PHE A 165 -11.27 -7.01 6.24
CA PHE A 165 -11.39 -8.13 7.15
C PHE A 165 -12.20 -7.75 8.39
N ARG A 166 -11.88 -6.63 9.05
CA ARG A 166 -12.57 -6.17 10.28
C ARG A 166 -14.04 -5.90 10.00
N VAL A 167 -14.36 -5.21 8.91
CA VAL A 167 -15.76 -4.93 8.53
C VAL A 167 -16.53 -6.22 8.23
N SER A 168 -15.95 -7.16 7.49
CA SER A 168 -16.60 -8.44 7.20
C SER A 168 -16.77 -9.31 8.45
N HIS A 169 -15.77 -9.31 9.33
CA HIS A 169 -15.80 -10.02 10.60
C HIS A 169 -16.91 -9.47 11.50
N ASP A 170 -16.92 -8.17 11.73
CA ASP A 170 -17.85 -7.50 12.63
C ASP A 170 -19.28 -7.59 12.10
N SER A 171 -19.50 -7.38 10.80
CA SER A 171 -20.83 -7.54 10.19
C SER A 171 -21.37 -8.97 10.33
N SER A 172 -20.52 -9.98 10.14
CA SER A 172 -20.90 -11.38 10.34
C SER A 172 -21.25 -11.66 11.81
N ARG A 173 -20.42 -11.20 12.75
CA ARG A 173 -20.66 -11.34 14.20
C ARG A 173 -21.98 -10.70 14.61
N ASP A 174 -22.24 -9.47 14.16
CA ASP A 174 -23.41 -8.70 14.55
C ASP A 174 -24.70 -9.34 13.98
N LEU A 175 -24.65 -9.85 12.75
CA LEU A 175 -25.73 -10.63 12.15
C LEU A 175 -26.05 -11.91 12.96
N TRP A 176 -25.02 -12.62 13.43
CA TRP A 176 -25.22 -13.80 14.29
C TRP A 176 -25.85 -13.44 15.63
N ASN A 177 -25.38 -12.36 16.27
CA ASN A 177 -25.93 -11.88 17.54
C ASN A 177 -27.42 -11.53 17.39
N TRP A 178 -27.76 -10.76 16.35
CA TRP A 178 -29.15 -10.40 16.04
C TRP A 178 -30.03 -11.64 15.80
N MET A 179 -29.55 -12.64 15.04
CA MET A 179 -30.29 -13.90 14.86
C MET A 179 -30.45 -14.69 16.17
N GLY A 180 -29.47 -14.61 17.07
CA GLY A 180 -29.53 -15.23 18.38
C GLY A 180 -30.57 -14.59 19.30
N GLU A 181 -30.68 -13.26 19.29
CA GLU A 181 -31.71 -12.51 20.04
C GLU A 181 -33.11 -12.84 19.56
N ARG A 182 -33.32 -12.88 18.23
CA ARG A 182 -34.59 -13.29 17.62
C ARG A 182 -35.07 -14.68 18.01
N LYS A 183 -34.17 -15.57 18.41
CA LYS A 183 -34.50 -16.94 18.83
C LYS A 183 -34.90 -17.05 20.31
N LYS A 184 -34.63 -16.00 21.09
CA LYS A 184 -34.96 -15.91 22.53
C LYS A 184 -36.27 -15.15 22.80
N ALA A 185 -36.72 -14.33 21.86
CA ALA A 185 -38.02 -13.66 21.87
C ALA A 185 -39.12 -14.58 21.33
#